data_AF-A0A353CZR0-F1
#
_entry.id   AF-A0A353CZR0-F1
#
_cell.length_a   1.000
_cell.length_b   1.000
_cell.length_c   1.000
_cell.angle_alpha   90.00
_cell.angle_beta   90.00
_cell.angle_gamma   90.00
#
_symmetry.space_group_name_H-M   'P 1'
#
loop_
_entity.id
_entity.type
_entity.pdbx_description
1 polymer ?
#
loop_
_entity_poly.entity_id
_entity_poly.type
_entity_poly.pdbx_seq_one_letter_code
_entity_poly.pdbx_strand_id
1 'polypeptide(L)'
;MNTYTEPRDKAAREQALDPDKSFIVQAPAGSGKTGLLTQRYLRLLARVESPEEIIAITFTRKAAGEMRDRILEALAAAQSDTAPNEPHQVLTWQLARSALEQDAAMDWKLLDNPSRLRIQTIDSLCQSLSRQTPLLSRFGSMPCVTEDARPYYREAAKAVLDELESGSELADAIAQLLRHRDNRMEELQSLIAAMLARRDQWLRLVVPHAIDDQNPQLRREQIESVLTGLVEEGLANVDAALSDEVREVLPGLAAFAAQHVNADSPISACQELDKVPGCSSADLPLWQCLASLLLTKGNHPHWRSPGGVNKTLGFPTEASGKTAEEKARFTERKQMMQQLLESLDEMHDLEQLLAGLSHLPSPFYSDDEWQLLDDLFKLLLRSAQHLHLVFGQRGEVDYIEMAMSADRALGEEGDPSDLTLRLDYQISHLLVDEFQDTSQNQYTLFRKLVAGWMPG
;
A
#
# COMPACT_ATOMS: atom_id res chain seq x y z
N MET A 1 50.14 17.36 11.33
CA MET A 1 48.99 17.06 12.20
C MET A 1 47.73 17.22 11.36
N ASN A 2 47.17 16.12 10.85
CA ASN A 2 45.85 16.16 10.23
C ASN A 2 44.83 16.28 11.36
N THR A 3 44.19 17.44 11.48
CA THR A 3 43.03 17.64 12.34
C THR A 3 41.90 16.78 11.81
N TYR A 4 41.69 15.62 12.43
CA TYR A 4 40.52 14.78 12.18
C TYR A 4 39.30 15.58 12.67
N THR A 5 38.57 16.21 11.76
CA THR A 5 37.31 16.88 12.10
C THR A 5 36.31 15.78 12.42
N GLU A 6 35.80 15.75 13.65
CA GLU A 6 34.82 14.74 14.04
C GLU A 6 33.60 14.81 13.11
N PRO A 7 33.09 13.66 12.62
CA PRO A 7 31.90 13.63 11.79
C PRO A 7 30.72 14.30 12.51
N ARG A 8 29.98 15.17 11.81
CA ARG A 8 28.82 15.89 12.38
C ARG A 8 27.73 14.94 12.89
N ASP A 9 27.72 13.70 12.45
CA ASP A 9 26.77 12.64 12.81
C ASP A 9 27.26 11.72 13.95
N LYS A 10 28.42 12.00 14.57
CA LYS A 10 29.00 11.15 15.63
C LYS A 10 28.02 10.86 16.78
N ALA A 11 27.36 11.89 17.31
CA ALA A 11 26.39 11.73 18.40
C ALA A 11 25.19 10.85 17.99
N ALA A 12 24.73 10.98 16.75
CA ALA A 12 23.64 10.14 16.23
C ALA A 12 24.07 8.68 16.06
N ARG A 13 25.32 8.43 15.65
CA ARG A 13 25.88 7.07 15.59
C ARG A 13 26.01 6.44 16.97
N GLU A 14 26.49 7.19 17.95
CA GLU A 14 26.60 6.71 19.34
C GLU A 14 25.23 6.35 19.92
N GLN A 15 24.21 7.18 19.67
CA GLN A 15 22.83 6.86 20.02
C GLN A 15 22.37 5.59 19.31
N ALA A 16 22.57 5.48 17.99
CA ALA A 16 22.19 4.31 17.22
C ALA A 16 22.92 3.01 17.64
N LEU A 17 23.95 3.08 18.48
CA LEU A 17 24.61 1.92 19.11
C LEU A 17 24.08 1.56 20.50
N ASP A 18 23.22 2.39 21.12
CA ASP A 18 22.58 2.14 22.41
C ASP A 18 21.61 0.94 22.38
N PRO A 19 21.97 -0.25 22.94
CA PRO A 19 21.22 -1.49 22.79
C PRO A 19 19.80 -1.43 23.36
N ASP A 20 19.56 -0.53 24.30
CA ASP A 20 18.34 -0.44 25.10
C ASP A 20 17.25 0.39 24.39
N LYS A 21 17.51 0.82 23.15
CA LYS A 21 16.59 1.62 22.34
C LYS A 21 16.52 1.13 20.90
N SER A 22 15.33 1.26 20.33
CA SER A 22 15.07 1.05 18.90
C SER A 22 15.41 2.29 18.10
N PHE A 23 16.03 2.12 16.93
CA PHE A 23 16.42 3.21 16.04
C PHE A 23 16.06 2.93 14.60
N ILE A 24 15.61 3.97 13.90
CA ILE A 24 15.56 4.01 12.44
C ILE A 24 16.72 4.87 11.98
N VAL A 25 17.62 4.29 11.18
CA VAL A 25 18.80 5.00 10.65
C VAL A 25 18.56 5.35 9.19
N GLN A 26 18.29 6.63 8.93
CA GLN A 26 18.16 7.16 7.58
C GLN A 26 19.45 7.90 7.19
N ALA A 27 20.16 7.38 6.19
CA ALA A 27 21.37 8.03 5.68
C ALA A 27 21.54 7.80 4.16
N PRO A 28 22.17 8.74 3.44
CA PRO A 28 22.50 8.59 2.02
C PRO A 28 23.36 7.36 1.71
N ALA A 29 23.45 7.02 0.42
CA ALA A 29 24.37 5.99 -0.05
C ALA A 29 25.83 6.34 0.32
N GLY A 30 26.61 5.32 0.70
CA GLY A 30 28.02 5.51 1.07
C GLY A 30 28.25 6.10 2.48
N SER A 31 27.20 6.38 3.27
CA SER A 31 27.34 6.91 4.63
C SER A 31 27.75 5.87 5.69
N GLY A 32 28.11 4.65 5.29
CA GLY A 32 28.57 3.61 6.22
C GLY A 32 27.48 2.99 7.11
N LYS A 33 26.22 2.96 6.64
CA LYS A 33 25.08 2.30 7.34
C LYS A 33 25.39 0.87 7.72
N THR A 34 25.91 0.08 6.77
CA THR A 34 26.29 -1.31 7.01
C THR A 34 27.39 -1.44 8.08
N GLY A 35 28.34 -0.51 8.13
CA GLY A 35 29.37 -0.50 9.18
C GLY A 35 28.80 -0.21 10.57
N LEU A 36 27.84 0.72 10.65
CA LEU A 36 27.10 0.98 11.88
C LEU A 36 26.28 -0.24 12.32
N LEU A 37 25.66 -0.95 11.37
CA LEU A 37 24.90 -2.18 11.63
C LEU A 37 25.81 -3.32 12.15
N THR A 38 27.00 -3.47 11.57
CA THR A 38 28.05 -4.39 12.07
C THR A 38 28.46 -4.03 13.50
N GLN A 39 28.73 -2.75 13.78
CA GLN A 39 29.06 -2.28 15.13
C GLN A 39 27.93 -2.53 16.12
N ARG A 40 26.67 -2.30 15.71
CA ARG A 40 25.50 -2.61 16.52
C ARG A 40 25.42 -4.10 16.84
N TYR A 41 25.61 -4.97 15.85
CA TYR A 41 25.60 -6.41 16.04
C TYR A 41 26.68 -6.87 17.04
N LEU A 42 27.93 -6.39 16.87
CA LEU A 42 29.03 -6.68 17.80
C LEU A 42 28.71 -6.22 19.23
N ARG A 43 28.11 -5.04 19.38
CA ARG A 43 27.72 -4.51 20.69
C ARG A 43 26.62 -5.34 21.35
N LEU A 44 25.70 -5.90 20.58
CA LEU A 44 24.66 -6.80 21.07
C LEU A 44 25.23 -8.14 21.49
N LEU A 45 26.19 -8.70 20.74
CA LEU A 45 26.89 -9.93 21.11
C LEU A 45 27.55 -9.84 22.49
N ALA A 46 28.02 -8.66 22.90
CA ALA A 46 28.60 -8.46 24.23
C ALA A 46 27.57 -8.45 25.39
N ARG A 47 26.26 -8.51 25.10
CA ARG A 47 25.19 -8.40 26.11
C ARG A 47 24.27 -9.60 26.21
N VAL A 48 24.03 -10.31 25.10
CA VAL A 48 23.10 -11.45 25.05
C VAL A 48 23.68 -12.69 25.73
N GLU A 49 22.80 -13.63 26.12
CA GLU A 49 23.18 -14.94 26.67
C GLU A 49 23.44 -15.96 25.55
N SER A 50 22.79 -15.77 24.39
CA SER A 50 22.97 -16.58 23.18
C SER A 50 23.01 -15.70 21.92
N PRO A 51 23.92 -15.95 20.95
CA PRO A 51 23.98 -15.20 19.69
C PRO A 51 22.67 -15.30 18.88
N GLU A 52 21.94 -16.40 19.05
CA GLU A 52 20.65 -16.67 18.44
C GLU A 52 19.54 -15.67 18.82
N GLU A 53 19.74 -14.91 19.91
CA GLU A 53 18.87 -13.80 20.32
C GLU A 53 18.91 -12.62 19.35
N ILE A 54 19.92 -12.55 18.48
CA ILE A 54 20.12 -11.45 17.54
C ILE A 54 19.86 -11.95 16.13
N ILE A 55 18.77 -11.48 15.51
CA ILE A 55 18.49 -11.73 14.10
C ILE A 55 18.82 -10.49 13.29
N ALA A 56 19.73 -10.64 12.32
CA ALA A 56 19.98 -9.65 11.29
C ALA A 56 19.41 -10.12 9.94
N ILE A 57 18.66 -9.21 9.31
CA ILE A 57 17.92 -9.46 8.09
C ILE A 57 18.46 -8.58 6.97
N THR A 58 18.73 -9.20 5.83
CA THR A 58 19.14 -8.52 4.60
C THR A 58 18.22 -8.88 3.43
N PHE A 59 18.26 -8.08 2.37
CA PHE A 59 17.45 -8.33 1.18
C PHE A 59 18.02 -9.42 0.26
N THR A 60 19.35 -9.58 0.25
CA THR A 60 20.02 -10.57 -0.63
C THR A 60 20.92 -11.51 0.15
N ARG A 61 21.10 -12.73 -0.38
CA ARG A 61 22.04 -13.73 0.19
C ARG A 61 23.47 -13.22 0.18
N LYS A 62 23.83 -12.42 -0.83
CA LYS A 62 25.15 -11.77 -0.92
C LYS A 62 25.35 -10.79 0.22
N ALA A 63 24.38 -9.90 0.48
CA ALA A 63 24.46 -8.95 1.59
C ALA A 63 24.51 -9.65 2.96
N ALA A 64 23.75 -10.74 3.14
CA ALA A 64 23.84 -11.55 4.36
C ALA A 64 25.25 -12.14 4.55
N GLY A 65 25.85 -12.66 3.48
CA GLY A 65 27.22 -13.17 3.48
C GLY A 65 28.24 -12.09 3.81
N GLU A 66 28.19 -10.96 3.09
CA GLU A 66 29.10 -9.83 3.33
C GLU A 66 29.00 -9.28 4.76
N MET A 67 27.79 -9.19 5.32
CA MET A 67 27.61 -8.75 6.71
C MET A 67 28.22 -9.74 7.70
N ARG A 68 28.04 -11.05 7.47
CA ARG A 68 28.61 -12.11 8.31
C ARG A 68 30.12 -12.10 8.26
N ASP A 69 30.69 -12.01 7.05
CA ASP A 69 32.13 -11.99 6.85
C ASP A 69 32.75 -10.80 7.58
N ARG A 70 32.15 -9.61 7.52
CA ARG A 70 32.61 -8.43 8.27
C ARG A 70 32.62 -8.62 9.78
N ILE A 71 31.60 -9.28 10.34
CA ILE A 71 31.55 -9.57 11.77
C ILE A 71 32.66 -10.56 12.15
N LEU A 72 32.84 -11.63 11.37
CA LEU A 72 33.88 -12.63 11.62
C LEU A 72 35.29 -12.04 11.46
N GLU A 73 35.52 -11.20 10.45
CA GLU A 73 36.79 -10.49 10.26
C GLU A 73 37.08 -9.55 11.45
N ALA A 74 36.07 -8.83 11.95
CA ALA A 74 36.22 -7.97 13.12
C ALA A 74 36.57 -8.77 14.38
N LEU A 75 35.89 -9.90 14.61
CA LEU A 75 36.19 -10.82 15.71
C LEU A 75 37.60 -11.42 15.56
N ALA A 76 37.99 -11.86 14.37
CA ALA A 76 39.32 -12.41 14.11
C ALA A 76 40.43 -11.37 14.35
N ALA A 77 40.24 -10.13 13.90
CA ALA A 77 41.18 -9.04 14.16
C ALA A 77 41.31 -8.70 15.65
N ALA A 78 40.20 -8.81 16.40
CA ALA A 78 40.17 -8.55 17.84
C ALA A 78 40.86 -9.62 18.71
N GLN A 79 41.24 -10.77 18.15
CA GLN A 79 42.11 -11.73 18.84
C GLN A 79 43.53 -11.18 19.07
N SER A 80 43.98 -10.23 18.23
CA SER A 80 45.25 -9.56 18.45
C SER A 80 45.09 -8.44 19.47
N ASP A 81 46.03 -8.36 20.42
CA ASP A 81 46.10 -7.26 21.39
C ASP A 81 46.50 -5.90 20.78
N THR A 82 46.79 -5.85 19.49
CA THR A 82 47.19 -4.61 18.82
C THR A 82 45.98 -3.89 18.26
N ALA A 83 45.64 -2.74 18.83
CA ALA A 83 44.56 -1.90 18.33
C ALA A 83 44.92 -1.27 16.97
N PRO A 84 43.95 -1.13 16.04
CA PRO A 84 44.17 -0.48 14.76
C PRO A 84 44.38 1.04 14.92
N ASN A 85 45.04 1.68 13.94
CA ASN A 85 45.39 3.11 14.00
C ASN A 85 44.24 4.05 13.59
N GLU A 86 43.22 3.55 12.88
CA GLU A 86 42.13 4.38 12.37
C GLU A 86 40.97 4.49 13.38
N PRO A 87 40.45 5.70 13.70
CA PRO A 87 39.47 5.89 14.78
C PRO A 87 38.19 5.04 14.66
N HIS A 88 37.66 4.84 13.45
CA HIS A 88 36.46 4.02 13.24
C HIS A 88 36.75 2.51 13.35
N GLN A 89 37.99 2.09 13.05
CA GLN A 89 38.44 0.72 13.26
C GLN A 89 38.69 0.46 14.76
N VAL A 90 39.13 1.46 15.52
CA VAL A 90 39.33 1.35 16.99
C VAL A 90 38.02 1.00 17.69
N LEU A 91 36.93 1.73 17.41
CA LEU A 91 35.62 1.45 18.01
C LEU A 91 35.14 0.04 17.65
N THR A 92 35.23 -0.34 16.37
CA THR A 92 34.81 -1.67 15.91
C THR A 92 35.62 -2.77 16.59
N TRP A 93 36.93 -2.59 16.73
CA TRP A 93 37.83 -3.52 17.43
C TRP A 93 37.49 -3.63 18.92
N GLN A 94 37.18 -2.52 19.60
CA GLN A 94 36.76 -2.54 21.01
C GLN A 94 35.45 -3.31 21.22
N LEU A 95 34.47 -3.10 20.33
CA LEU A 95 33.19 -3.82 20.37
C LEU A 95 33.38 -5.31 20.07
N ALA A 96 34.22 -5.65 19.09
CA ALA A 96 34.56 -7.04 18.78
C ALA A 96 35.30 -7.73 19.93
N ARG A 97 36.20 -7.02 20.62
CA ARG A 97 36.89 -7.55 21.82
C ARG A 97 35.90 -7.85 22.95
N SER A 98 34.96 -6.94 23.21
CA SER A 98 33.89 -7.16 24.20
C SER A 98 33.00 -8.35 23.81
N ALA A 99 32.71 -8.52 22.51
CA ALA A 99 31.96 -9.68 22.01
C ALA A 99 32.74 -10.98 22.17
N LEU A 100 34.07 -10.99 21.96
CA LEU A 100 34.93 -12.16 22.21
C LEU A 100 35.01 -12.54 23.69
N GLU A 101 35.05 -11.55 24.58
CA GLU A 101 35.00 -11.80 26.03
C GLU A 101 33.71 -12.53 26.42
N GLN A 102 32.57 -12.11 25.87
CA GLN A 102 31.29 -12.79 26.06
C GLN A 102 31.23 -14.16 25.37
N ASP A 103 31.75 -14.28 24.14
CA ASP A 103 31.89 -15.55 23.41
C ASP A 103 32.65 -16.59 24.22
N ALA A 104 33.75 -16.19 24.88
CA ALA A 104 34.52 -17.05 25.77
C ALA A 104 33.79 -17.35 27.08
N ALA A 105 33.12 -16.36 27.68
CA ALA A 105 32.38 -16.54 28.94
C ALA A 105 31.20 -17.51 28.79
N MET A 106 30.52 -17.49 27.65
CA MET A 106 29.35 -18.32 27.36
C MET A 106 29.66 -19.56 26.48
N ASP A 107 30.95 -19.82 26.20
CA ASP A 107 31.48 -20.93 25.38
C ASP A 107 30.82 -21.05 24.00
N TRP A 108 30.63 -19.94 23.30
CA TRP A 108 29.91 -19.94 22.03
C TRP A 108 30.74 -20.44 20.83
N LYS A 109 32.05 -20.15 20.84
CA LYS A 109 33.02 -20.49 19.79
C LYS A 109 32.59 -19.99 18.41
N LEU A 110 32.23 -18.70 18.31
CA LEU A 110 31.67 -18.08 17.11
C LEU A 110 32.56 -18.20 15.86
N LEU A 111 33.88 -18.18 16.03
CA LEU A 111 34.82 -18.33 14.92
C LEU A 111 34.86 -19.75 14.36
N ASP A 112 34.64 -20.76 15.20
CA ASP A 112 34.53 -22.15 14.79
C ASP A 112 33.10 -22.48 14.31
N ASN A 113 32.10 -21.78 14.85
CA ASN A 113 30.67 -21.99 14.58
C ASN A 113 29.97 -20.74 14.04
N PRO A 114 30.37 -20.23 12.85
CA PRO A 114 29.83 -18.98 12.31
C PRO A 114 28.32 -19.05 11.99
N SER A 115 27.74 -20.25 11.86
CA SER A 115 26.30 -20.44 11.62
C SER A 115 25.42 -20.04 12.80
N ARG A 116 25.99 -19.83 14.00
CA ARG A 116 25.25 -19.31 15.16
C ARG A 116 24.86 -17.85 15.00
N LEU A 117 25.59 -17.10 14.18
CA LEU A 117 25.24 -15.73 13.81
C LEU A 117 24.02 -15.77 12.87
N ARG A 118 22.83 -15.44 13.39
CA ARG A 118 21.58 -15.44 12.63
C ARG A 118 21.49 -14.23 11.69
N ILE A 119 22.32 -14.26 10.64
CA ILE A 119 22.37 -13.27 9.56
C ILE A 119 21.84 -13.93 8.30
N GLN A 120 20.62 -13.57 7.90
CA GLN A 120 19.86 -14.28 6.88
C GLN A 120 19.00 -13.34 6.03
N THR A 121 18.48 -13.86 4.92
CA THR A 121 17.52 -13.12 4.11
C THR A 121 16.12 -13.19 4.70
N ILE A 122 15.25 -12.25 4.32
CA ILE A 122 13.83 -12.30 4.67
C ILE A 122 13.22 -13.64 4.24
N ASP A 123 13.51 -14.10 3.03
CA ASP A 123 12.98 -15.38 2.52
C ASP A 123 13.46 -16.59 3.33
N SER A 124 14.72 -16.58 3.78
CA SER A 124 15.26 -17.62 4.67
C SER A 124 14.55 -17.64 6.02
N LEU A 125 14.21 -16.47 6.57
CA LEU A 125 13.42 -16.37 7.79
C LEU A 125 12.00 -16.92 7.55
N CYS A 126 11.31 -16.47 6.50
CA CYS A 126 9.97 -16.98 6.15
C CYS A 126 9.96 -18.50 5.97
N GLN A 127 10.99 -19.05 5.31
CA GLN A 127 11.15 -20.49 5.16
C GLN A 127 11.35 -21.20 6.51
N SER A 128 12.17 -20.64 7.41
CA SER A 128 12.38 -21.17 8.75
C SER A 128 11.10 -21.17 9.58
N LEU A 129 10.35 -20.06 9.57
CA LEU A 129 9.08 -19.93 10.30
C LEU A 129 8.03 -20.92 9.77
N SER A 130 7.93 -21.04 8.45
CA SER A 130 6.98 -21.95 7.81
C SER A 130 7.28 -23.42 8.09
N ARG A 131 8.54 -23.81 8.33
CA ARG A 131 8.90 -25.19 8.74
C ARG A 131 8.35 -25.59 10.08
N GLN A 132 8.14 -24.62 10.96
CA GLN A 132 7.81 -24.88 12.36
C GLN A 132 6.31 -25.06 12.58
N THR A 133 5.48 -24.89 11.55
CA THR A 133 4.04 -25.07 11.63
C THR A 133 3.53 -26.27 10.81
N PRO A 134 2.60 -27.08 11.37
CA PRO A 134 2.00 -28.22 10.68
C PRO A 134 1.15 -27.86 9.45
N LEU A 135 0.89 -26.58 9.15
CA LEU A 135 -0.01 -26.18 8.06
C LEU A 135 0.51 -26.58 6.67
N LEU A 136 1.83 -26.56 6.46
CA LEU A 136 2.45 -27.08 5.24
C LEU A 136 2.41 -28.62 5.15
N SER A 137 2.00 -29.34 6.20
CA SER A 137 1.79 -30.79 6.12
C SER A 137 0.72 -31.19 5.11
N ARG A 138 -0.16 -30.26 4.70
CA ARG A 138 -1.12 -30.46 3.60
C ARG A 138 -0.44 -30.76 2.26
N PHE A 139 0.83 -30.38 2.11
CA PHE A 139 1.65 -30.72 0.95
C PHE A 139 2.37 -32.07 1.07
N GLY A 140 2.20 -32.80 2.18
CA GLY A 140 2.89 -34.07 2.47
C GLY A 140 4.39 -33.93 2.77
N SER A 141 5.06 -32.95 2.15
CA SER A 141 6.45 -32.56 2.39
C SER A 141 6.61 -31.05 2.23
N MET A 142 7.71 -30.49 2.75
CA MET A 142 7.96 -29.06 2.60
C MET A 142 8.20 -28.71 1.12
N PRO A 143 7.42 -27.79 0.53
CA PRO A 143 7.61 -27.41 -0.87
C PRO A 143 8.91 -26.62 -1.07
N CYS A 144 9.54 -26.81 -2.22
CA CYS A 144 10.65 -25.99 -2.66
C CYS A 144 10.15 -24.62 -3.12
N VAL A 145 10.96 -23.57 -2.99
CA VAL A 145 10.61 -22.26 -3.55
C VAL A 145 11.07 -22.21 -5.01
N THR A 146 10.16 -21.88 -5.92
CA THR A 146 10.45 -21.67 -7.34
C THR A 146 10.79 -20.21 -7.63
N GLU A 147 11.73 -19.97 -8.54
CA GLU A 147 12.07 -18.61 -9.01
C GLU A 147 11.09 -18.12 -10.08
N ASP A 148 10.41 -19.03 -10.79
CA ASP A 148 9.42 -18.68 -11.82
C ASP A 148 8.11 -19.46 -11.63
N ALA A 149 7.18 -18.84 -10.89
CA ALA A 149 5.84 -19.38 -10.68
C ALA A 149 4.81 -18.96 -11.74
N ARG A 150 5.20 -18.22 -12.81
CA ARG A 150 4.27 -17.79 -13.87
C ARG A 150 3.53 -18.96 -14.54
N PRO A 151 4.17 -20.13 -14.79
CA PRO A 151 3.46 -21.30 -15.30
C PRO A 151 2.35 -21.77 -14.35
N TYR A 152 2.59 -21.74 -13.03
CA TYR A 152 1.63 -22.18 -12.01
C TYR A 152 0.42 -21.25 -11.91
N TYR A 153 0.62 -19.94 -12.05
CA TYR A 153 -0.50 -18.98 -12.12
C TYR A 153 -1.38 -19.21 -13.34
N ARG A 154 -0.77 -19.50 -14.51
CA ARG A 154 -1.51 -19.80 -15.74
C ARG A 154 -2.24 -21.13 -15.66
N GLU A 155 -1.63 -22.13 -15.03
CA GLU A 155 -2.23 -23.45 -14.78
C GLU A 155 -3.44 -23.32 -13.85
N ALA A 156 -3.31 -22.60 -12.74
CA ALA A 156 -4.40 -22.33 -11.82
C ALA A 156 -5.54 -21.51 -12.46
N ALA A 157 -5.20 -20.48 -13.22
CA ALA A 157 -6.18 -19.69 -13.96
C ALA A 157 -6.94 -20.53 -14.98
N LYS A 158 -6.26 -21.43 -15.68
CA LYS A 158 -6.90 -22.37 -16.60
C LYS A 158 -7.82 -23.34 -15.85
N ALA A 159 -7.36 -23.92 -14.75
CA ALA A 159 -8.15 -24.89 -13.97
C ALA A 159 -9.48 -24.30 -13.46
N VAL A 160 -9.50 -23.01 -13.11
CA VAL A 160 -10.74 -22.31 -12.77
C VAL A 160 -11.66 -22.15 -13.97
N LEU A 161 -11.13 -21.74 -15.12
CA LEU A 161 -11.93 -21.52 -16.33
C LEU A 161 -12.50 -22.84 -16.89
N ASP A 162 -11.77 -23.94 -16.72
CA ASP A 162 -12.24 -25.28 -17.05
C ASP A 162 -13.44 -25.70 -16.18
N GLU A 163 -13.70 -25.04 -15.04
CA GLU A 163 -14.92 -25.29 -14.24
C GLU A 163 -16.21 -24.86 -14.95
N LEU A 164 -16.14 -23.98 -15.96
CA LEU A 164 -17.29 -23.58 -16.78
C LEU A 164 -18.03 -24.78 -17.36
N GLU A 165 -17.28 -25.81 -17.79
CA GLU A 165 -17.85 -27.02 -18.39
C GLU A 165 -18.29 -28.06 -17.33
N SER A 166 -17.87 -27.88 -16.08
CA SER A 166 -18.07 -28.85 -15.00
C SER A 166 -19.42 -28.72 -14.26
N GLY A 167 -20.19 -27.66 -14.54
CA GLY A 167 -21.43 -27.37 -13.83
C GLY A 167 -21.22 -26.96 -12.37
N SER A 168 -20.06 -26.36 -12.05
CA SER A 168 -19.80 -25.82 -10.71
C SER A 168 -20.66 -24.59 -10.43
N GLU A 169 -20.79 -24.21 -9.15
CA GLU A 169 -21.48 -22.99 -8.72
C GLU A 169 -20.88 -21.71 -9.34
N LEU A 170 -19.66 -21.78 -9.87
CA LEU A 170 -18.97 -20.68 -10.53
C LEU A 170 -19.19 -20.62 -12.04
N ALA A 171 -19.84 -21.63 -12.64
CA ALA A 171 -20.01 -21.69 -14.10
C ALA A 171 -20.74 -20.44 -14.63
N ASP A 172 -21.78 -19.97 -13.94
CA ASP A 172 -22.54 -18.78 -14.32
C ASP A 172 -21.70 -17.51 -14.18
N ALA A 173 -20.93 -17.38 -13.09
CA ALA A 173 -20.02 -16.27 -12.85
C ALA A 173 -18.92 -16.18 -13.93
N ILE A 174 -18.32 -17.33 -14.28
CA ILE A 174 -17.33 -17.42 -15.36
C ILE A 174 -17.95 -17.01 -16.69
N ALA A 175 -19.15 -17.50 -17.00
CA ALA A 175 -19.86 -17.16 -18.24
C ALA A 175 -20.18 -15.67 -18.33
N GLN A 176 -20.59 -15.04 -17.22
CA GLN A 176 -20.85 -13.61 -17.14
C GLN A 176 -19.58 -12.78 -17.38
N LEU A 177 -18.49 -13.13 -16.71
CA LEU A 177 -17.19 -12.46 -16.90
C LEU A 177 -16.66 -12.63 -18.32
N LEU A 178 -16.83 -13.80 -18.94
CA LEU A 178 -16.46 -14.02 -20.34
C LEU A 178 -17.29 -13.17 -21.30
N ARG A 179 -18.61 -13.06 -21.09
CA ARG A 179 -19.46 -12.15 -21.89
C ARG A 179 -18.98 -10.70 -21.82
N HIS A 180 -18.57 -10.25 -20.63
CA HIS A 180 -18.01 -8.90 -20.43
C HIS A 180 -16.65 -8.70 -21.13
N ARG A 181 -15.94 -9.79 -21.47
CA ARG A 181 -14.64 -9.78 -22.15
C ARG A 181 -14.71 -10.22 -23.62
N ASP A 182 -15.85 -10.03 -24.28
CA ASP A 182 -16.09 -10.45 -25.66
C ASP A 182 -15.81 -11.95 -25.90
N ASN A 183 -16.01 -12.79 -24.88
CA ASN A 183 -15.70 -14.22 -24.84
C ASN A 183 -14.23 -14.57 -25.15
N ARG A 184 -13.29 -13.68 -24.81
CA ARG A 184 -11.85 -13.91 -24.98
C ARG A 184 -11.24 -14.65 -23.79
N MET A 185 -11.33 -15.97 -23.82
CA MET A 185 -10.85 -16.87 -22.76
C MET A 185 -9.38 -16.63 -22.39
N GLU A 186 -8.48 -16.51 -23.38
CA GLU A 186 -7.04 -16.31 -23.15
C GLU A 186 -6.73 -14.99 -22.43
N GLU A 187 -7.50 -13.93 -22.71
CA GLU A 187 -7.34 -12.65 -22.01
C GLU A 187 -7.76 -12.78 -20.55
N LEU A 188 -8.91 -13.41 -20.28
CA LEU A 188 -9.39 -13.63 -18.91
C LEU A 188 -8.41 -14.51 -18.12
N GLN A 189 -7.91 -15.59 -18.72
CA GLN A 189 -6.87 -16.43 -18.12
C GLN A 189 -5.62 -15.61 -17.76
N SER A 190 -5.17 -14.74 -18.67
CA SER A 190 -4.00 -13.91 -18.46
C SER A 190 -4.21 -12.90 -17.33
N LEU A 191 -5.41 -12.32 -17.21
CA LEU A 191 -5.77 -11.41 -16.14
C LEU A 191 -5.82 -12.11 -14.78
N ILE A 192 -6.44 -13.28 -14.69
CA ILE A 192 -6.47 -14.09 -13.46
C ILE A 192 -5.04 -14.46 -13.04
N ALA A 193 -4.19 -14.90 -13.98
CA ALA A 193 -2.81 -15.22 -13.69
C ALA A 193 -2.02 -13.99 -13.19
N ALA A 194 -2.28 -12.81 -13.74
CA ALA A 194 -1.69 -11.55 -13.26
C ALA A 194 -2.16 -11.19 -11.85
N MET A 195 -3.44 -11.42 -11.54
CA MET A 195 -3.99 -11.24 -10.21
C MET A 195 -3.35 -12.21 -9.21
N LEU A 196 -3.22 -13.50 -9.54
CA LEU A 196 -2.57 -14.50 -8.69
C LEU A 196 -1.12 -14.16 -8.32
N ALA A 197 -0.39 -13.50 -9.23
CA ALA A 197 0.97 -13.01 -9.00
C ALA A 197 1.07 -11.86 -7.98
N ARG A 198 -0.05 -11.24 -7.60
CA ARG A 198 -0.16 -10.12 -6.65
C ARG A 198 -1.14 -10.40 -5.50
N ARG A 199 -1.39 -11.68 -5.22
CA ARG A 199 -2.44 -12.11 -4.28
C ARG A 199 -2.20 -11.65 -2.85
N ASP A 200 -0.96 -11.38 -2.45
CA ASP A 200 -0.64 -10.71 -1.19
C ASP A 200 -1.32 -9.35 -1.03
N GLN A 201 -1.59 -8.65 -2.14
CA GLN A 201 -2.15 -7.29 -2.13
C GLN A 201 -3.67 -7.29 -1.97
N TRP A 202 -4.35 -8.27 -2.57
CA TRP A 202 -5.82 -8.28 -2.65
C TRP A 202 -6.47 -9.43 -1.90
N LEU A 203 -5.79 -10.55 -1.61
CA LEU A 203 -6.45 -11.72 -1.01
C LEU A 203 -7.04 -11.39 0.37
N ARG A 204 -6.34 -10.58 1.18
CA ARG A 204 -6.86 -10.08 2.47
C ARG A 204 -8.11 -9.20 2.34
N LEU A 205 -8.28 -8.57 1.18
CA LEU A 205 -9.45 -7.73 0.88
C LEU A 205 -10.58 -8.61 0.35
N VAL A 206 -10.28 -9.59 -0.50
CA VAL A 206 -11.28 -10.45 -1.14
C VAL A 206 -11.80 -11.53 -0.19
N VAL A 207 -10.96 -12.17 0.61
CA VAL A 207 -11.35 -13.30 1.48
C VAL A 207 -12.52 -12.98 2.43
N PRO A 208 -12.51 -11.87 3.20
CA PRO A 208 -13.64 -11.50 4.04
C PRO A 208 -14.94 -11.35 3.25
N HIS A 209 -14.84 -10.92 2.00
CA HIS A 209 -15.98 -10.69 1.13
C HIS A 209 -16.37 -11.94 0.33
N ALA A 210 -15.47 -12.89 0.09
CA ALA A 210 -15.74 -14.03 -0.79
C ALA A 210 -16.19 -15.30 -0.04
N ILE A 211 -16.00 -15.36 1.29
CA ILE A 211 -16.36 -16.52 2.12
C ILE A 211 -17.72 -16.35 2.81
N ASP A 212 -18.14 -15.11 3.10
CA ASP A 212 -19.43 -14.85 3.75
C ASP A 212 -20.57 -14.74 2.73
N ASP A 213 -21.06 -15.90 2.30
CA ASP A 213 -22.20 -16.02 1.36
C ASP A 213 -23.55 -15.77 2.06
N GLN A 214 -23.56 -15.55 3.38
CA GLN A 214 -24.81 -15.36 4.12
C GLN A 214 -25.41 -13.96 3.95
N ASN A 215 -24.63 -12.95 3.53
CA ASN A 215 -25.18 -11.62 3.29
C ASN A 215 -24.43 -10.78 2.21
N PRO A 216 -24.69 -11.01 0.91
CA PRO A 216 -24.14 -10.19 -0.18
C PRO A 216 -24.45 -8.69 -0.08
N GLN A 217 -25.57 -8.31 0.53
CA GLN A 217 -25.96 -6.91 0.71
C GLN A 217 -25.05 -6.19 1.71
N LEU A 218 -24.70 -6.85 2.82
CA LEU A 218 -23.80 -6.29 3.82
C LEU A 218 -22.40 -6.02 3.25
N ARG A 219 -21.93 -6.86 2.31
CA ARG A 219 -20.67 -6.63 1.58
C ARG A 219 -20.73 -5.39 0.69
N ARG A 220 -21.83 -5.20 -0.04
CA ARG A 220 -22.07 -4.01 -0.86
C ARG A 220 -22.04 -2.76 -0.01
N GLU A 221 -22.81 -2.76 1.08
CA GLU A 221 -22.88 -1.65 2.02
C GLU A 221 -21.50 -1.29 2.58
N GLN A 222 -20.67 -2.28 2.93
CA GLN A 222 -19.31 -2.02 3.42
C GLN A 222 -18.44 -1.31 2.39
N ILE A 223 -18.40 -1.80 1.14
CA ILE A 223 -17.59 -1.17 0.09
C ILE A 223 -18.15 0.21 -0.28
N GLU A 224 -19.46 0.32 -0.49
CA GLU A 224 -20.13 1.60 -0.82
C GLU A 224 -20.00 2.61 0.32
N SER A 225 -19.93 2.18 1.59
CA SER A 225 -19.68 3.10 2.72
C SER A 225 -18.32 3.77 2.66
N VAL A 226 -17.28 3.05 2.19
CA VAL A 226 -15.94 3.61 2.01
C VAL A 226 -15.93 4.62 0.85
N LEU A 227 -16.58 4.28 -0.27
CA LEU A 227 -16.73 5.19 -1.41
C LEU A 227 -17.53 6.43 -1.02
N THR A 228 -18.62 6.25 -0.29
CA THR A 228 -19.47 7.32 0.26
C THR A 228 -18.64 8.25 1.14
N GLY A 229 -17.89 7.70 2.11
CA GLY A 229 -17.04 8.51 2.99
C GLY A 229 -15.99 9.32 2.22
N LEU A 230 -15.36 8.73 1.21
CA LEU A 230 -14.37 9.42 0.37
C LEU A 230 -15.01 10.55 -0.46
N VAL A 231 -16.21 10.32 -0.99
CA VAL A 231 -16.97 11.35 -1.72
C VAL A 231 -17.36 12.48 -0.76
N GLU A 232 -17.96 12.15 0.39
CA GLU A 232 -18.44 13.13 1.37
C GLU A 232 -17.29 13.98 1.94
N GLU A 233 -16.12 13.38 2.19
CA GLU A 233 -14.91 14.11 2.58
C GLU A 233 -14.46 15.08 1.48
N GLY A 234 -14.44 14.63 0.22
CA GLY A 234 -14.13 15.49 -0.93
C GLY A 234 -15.10 16.67 -1.06
N LEU A 235 -16.39 16.42 -0.90
CA LEU A 235 -17.43 17.46 -0.94
C LEU A 235 -17.30 18.44 0.23
N ALA A 236 -17.04 17.95 1.45
CA ALA A 236 -16.83 18.77 2.63
C ALA A 236 -15.62 19.71 2.48
N ASN A 237 -14.53 19.22 1.88
CA ASN A 237 -13.35 20.04 1.60
C ASN A 237 -13.66 21.16 0.59
N VAL A 238 -14.43 20.86 -0.46
CA VAL A 238 -14.88 21.89 -1.42
C VAL A 238 -15.80 22.91 -0.75
N ASP A 239 -16.81 22.47 0.00
CA ASP A 239 -17.73 23.37 0.70
C ASP A 239 -16.96 24.30 1.65
N ALA A 240 -16.05 23.75 2.46
CA ALA A 240 -15.23 24.52 3.40
C ALA A 240 -14.33 25.58 2.71
N ALA A 241 -13.94 25.36 1.45
CA ALA A 241 -13.13 26.29 0.66
C ALA A 241 -13.94 27.40 -0.03
N LEU A 242 -15.28 27.31 -0.05
CA LEU A 242 -16.14 28.35 -0.65
C LEU A 242 -16.26 29.58 0.24
N SER A 243 -16.05 30.76 -0.35
CA SER A 243 -16.35 32.05 0.30
C SER A 243 -17.84 32.34 0.33
N ASP A 244 -18.27 33.20 1.26
CA ASP A 244 -19.68 33.61 1.40
C ASP A 244 -20.24 34.24 0.11
N GLU A 245 -19.43 35.03 -0.59
CA GLU A 245 -19.80 35.65 -1.88
C GLU A 245 -20.11 34.58 -2.94
N VAL A 246 -19.26 33.56 -3.06
CA VAL A 246 -19.49 32.46 -4.01
C VAL A 246 -20.73 31.67 -3.60
N ARG A 247 -20.92 31.43 -2.30
CA ARG A 247 -22.10 30.70 -1.77
C ARG A 247 -23.41 31.40 -2.11
N GLU A 248 -23.46 32.73 -2.08
CA GLU A 248 -24.66 33.49 -2.43
C GLU A 248 -24.93 33.56 -3.94
N VAL A 249 -23.89 33.73 -4.76
CA VAL A 249 -24.05 34.05 -6.19
C VAL A 249 -24.13 32.81 -7.07
N LEU A 250 -23.32 31.77 -6.78
CA LEU A 250 -23.14 30.61 -7.64
C LEU A 250 -24.43 29.81 -7.94
N PRO A 251 -25.29 29.49 -6.96
CA PRO A 251 -26.49 28.68 -7.20
C PRO A 251 -27.43 29.29 -8.25
N GLY A 252 -27.70 30.59 -8.13
CA GLY A 252 -28.57 31.31 -9.06
C GLY A 252 -28.00 31.42 -10.47
N LEU A 253 -26.67 31.50 -10.61
CA LEU A 253 -26.01 31.47 -11.92
C LEU A 253 -26.02 30.07 -12.53
N ALA A 254 -25.80 29.03 -11.72
CA ALA A 254 -25.85 27.64 -12.18
C ALA A 254 -27.26 27.23 -12.64
N ALA A 255 -28.30 27.58 -11.89
CA ALA A 255 -29.69 27.36 -12.29
C ALA A 255 -30.07 28.12 -13.56
N PHE A 256 -29.60 29.37 -13.70
CA PHE A 256 -29.79 30.14 -14.93
C PHE A 256 -29.09 29.46 -16.13
N ALA A 257 -27.85 29.04 -15.95
CA ALA A 257 -27.09 28.34 -16.99
C ALA A 257 -27.76 27.03 -17.41
N ALA A 258 -28.19 26.22 -16.44
CA ALA A 258 -28.88 24.95 -16.64
C ALA A 258 -30.14 25.06 -17.52
N GLN A 259 -30.91 26.15 -17.37
CA GLN A 259 -32.11 26.42 -18.18
C GLN A 259 -31.82 26.75 -19.65
N HIS A 260 -30.58 27.10 -19.98
CA HIS A 260 -30.19 27.61 -21.30
C HIS A 260 -29.15 26.72 -22.01
N VAL A 261 -28.78 25.58 -21.43
CA VAL A 261 -27.97 24.54 -22.06
C VAL A 261 -28.86 23.44 -22.65
N ASN A 262 -28.28 22.61 -23.52
CA ASN A 262 -28.95 21.39 -23.99
C ASN A 262 -29.09 20.39 -22.84
N ALA A 263 -30.10 19.50 -22.92
CA ALA A 263 -30.34 18.46 -21.92
C ALA A 263 -29.11 17.56 -21.67
N ASP A 264 -28.32 17.27 -22.71
CA ASP A 264 -27.11 16.45 -22.64
C ASP A 264 -25.90 17.16 -22.00
N SER A 265 -26.03 18.44 -21.65
CA SER A 265 -24.95 19.18 -20.98
C SER A 265 -24.85 18.76 -19.51
N PRO A 266 -23.64 18.52 -18.96
CA PRO A 266 -23.47 18.27 -17.52
C PRO A 266 -24.01 19.38 -16.61
N ILE A 267 -24.17 20.59 -17.15
CA ILE A 267 -24.69 21.76 -16.43
C ILE A 267 -26.21 21.67 -16.21
N SER A 268 -26.94 20.81 -16.96
CA SER A 268 -28.39 20.70 -16.86
C SER A 268 -28.89 20.21 -15.49
N ALA A 269 -28.06 19.46 -14.76
CA ALA A 269 -28.39 18.93 -13.43
C ALA A 269 -28.68 20.03 -12.38
N CYS A 270 -28.16 21.25 -12.56
CA CYS A 270 -28.34 22.35 -11.61
C CYS A 270 -29.63 23.17 -11.81
N GLN A 271 -30.61 22.71 -12.60
CA GLN A 271 -31.78 23.52 -12.98
C GLN A 271 -32.61 24.04 -11.80
N GLU A 272 -32.73 23.26 -10.73
CA GLU A 272 -33.49 23.57 -9.53
C GLU A 272 -32.61 24.04 -8.35
N LEU A 273 -31.35 24.39 -8.62
CA LEU A 273 -30.40 24.75 -7.58
C LEU A 273 -30.69 26.15 -7.01
N ASP A 274 -31.07 26.21 -5.73
CA ASP A 274 -31.38 27.45 -4.99
C ASP A 274 -30.28 27.85 -4.00
N LYS A 275 -29.52 26.88 -3.51
CA LYS A 275 -28.39 27.04 -2.58
C LYS A 275 -27.23 26.14 -2.98
N VAL A 276 -26.07 26.34 -2.36
CA VAL A 276 -24.92 25.43 -2.54
C VAL A 276 -25.33 23.99 -2.13
N PRO A 277 -24.96 22.96 -2.90
CA PRO A 277 -25.32 21.58 -2.57
C PRO A 277 -24.74 21.15 -1.22
N GLY A 278 -25.35 20.15 -0.59
CA GLY A 278 -24.84 19.60 0.66
C GLY A 278 -23.54 18.80 0.46
N CYS A 279 -23.02 18.27 1.57
CA CYS A 279 -21.83 17.41 1.56
C CYS A 279 -22.18 15.92 1.50
N SER A 280 -23.43 15.56 1.19
CA SER A 280 -23.86 14.17 1.05
C SER A 280 -23.40 13.60 -0.28
N SER A 281 -23.08 12.31 -0.34
CA SER A 281 -22.77 11.61 -1.60
C SER A 281 -23.87 11.76 -2.67
N ALA A 282 -25.12 11.97 -2.26
CA ALA A 282 -26.25 12.23 -3.16
C ALA A 282 -26.13 13.58 -3.91
N ASP A 283 -25.37 14.53 -3.38
CA ASP A 283 -25.17 15.87 -3.96
C ASP A 283 -23.98 15.92 -4.94
N LEU A 284 -23.22 14.82 -5.10
CA LEU A 284 -22.06 14.76 -6.00
C LEU A 284 -22.39 15.20 -7.45
N PRO A 285 -23.51 14.79 -8.08
CA PRO A 285 -23.85 15.24 -9.43
C PRO A 285 -24.03 16.77 -9.54
N LEU A 286 -24.56 17.40 -8.49
CA LEU A 286 -24.73 18.86 -8.44
C LEU A 286 -23.37 19.55 -8.34
N TRP A 287 -22.46 19.04 -7.51
CA TRP A 287 -21.10 19.56 -7.42
C TRP A 287 -20.30 19.37 -8.71
N GLN A 288 -20.45 18.24 -9.41
CA GLN A 288 -19.83 18.00 -10.72
C GLN A 288 -20.39 18.94 -11.80
N CYS A 289 -21.68 19.29 -11.71
CA CYS A 289 -22.30 20.32 -12.53
C CYS A 289 -21.67 21.70 -12.27
N LEU A 290 -21.49 22.10 -11.02
CA LEU A 290 -20.80 23.34 -10.65
C LEU A 290 -19.35 23.36 -11.15
N ALA A 291 -18.61 22.26 -10.98
CA ALA A 291 -17.25 22.13 -11.51
C ALA A 291 -17.23 22.28 -13.04
N SER A 292 -18.18 21.66 -13.76
CA SER A 292 -18.29 21.76 -15.23
C SER A 292 -18.58 23.19 -15.72
N LEU A 293 -19.34 23.94 -14.92
CA LEU A 293 -19.67 25.34 -15.16
C LEU A 293 -18.45 26.25 -14.98
N LEU A 294 -17.68 26.04 -13.92
CA LEU A 294 -16.57 26.91 -13.51
C LEU A 294 -15.22 26.56 -14.16
N LEU A 295 -14.98 25.28 -14.45
CA LEU A 295 -13.70 24.77 -14.95
C LEU A 295 -13.76 24.43 -16.44
N THR A 296 -12.61 24.54 -17.09
CA THR A 296 -12.37 24.09 -18.47
C THR A 296 -12.43 22.56 -18.59
N LYS A 297 -12.65 22.04 -19.80
CA LYS A 297 -12.65 20.57 -20.05
C LYS A 297 -11.22 20.10 -20.32
N GLY A 298 -10.84 18.95 -19.79
CA GLY A 298 -9.56 18.29 -20.10
C GLY A 298 -8.97 17.56 -18.90
N ASN A 299 -7.76 17.02 -19.06
CA ASN A 299 -7.04 16.32 -17.98
C ASN A 299 -6.48 17.25 -16.90
N HIS A 300 -6.34 18.54 -17.22
CA HIS A 300 -5.91 19.58 -16.28
C HIS A 300 -6.93 20.74 -16.35
N PRO A 301 -8.09 20.57 -15.70
CA PRO A 301 -9.12 21.59 -15.69
C PRO A 301 -8.67 22.77 -14.83
N HIS A 302 -8.77 23.96 -15.40
CA HIS A 302 -8.52 25.26 -14.75
C HIS A 302 -9.75 26.15 -14.84
N TRP A 303 -9.81 27.23 -14.06
CA TRP A 303 -10.86 28.25 -14.14
C TRP A 303 -11.10 28.70 -15.57
N ARG A 304 -12.37 28.85 -15.93
CA ARG A 304 -12.74 29.43 -17.22
C ARG A 304 -12.43 30.91 -17.22
N SER A 305 -11.90 31.40 -18.33
CA SER A 305 -11.72 32.85 -18.50
C SER A 305 -13.09 33.56 -18.56
N PRO A 306 -13.22 34.77 -18.00
CA PRO A 306 -14.44 35.57 -18.10
C PRO A 306 -14.90 35.80 -19.56
N GLY A 307 -13.94 35.91 -20.49
CA GLY A 307 -14.22 35.99 -21.93
C GLY A 307 -14.85 34.73 -22.53
N GLY A 308 -14.73 33.58 -21.85
CA GLY A 308 -15.29 32.29 -22.24
C GLY A 308 -16.78 32.12 -21.94
N VAL A 309 -17.42 33.02 -21.18
CA VAL A 309 -18.85 32.94 -20.83
C VAL A 309 -19.72 33.19 -22.07
N ASN A 310 -20.34 32.12 -22.57
CA ASN A 310 -21.09 32.13 -23.83
C ASN A 310 -22.31 31.18 -23.81
N LYS A 311 -23.04 31.11 -24.92
CA LYS A 311 -24.28 30.32 -25.03
C LYS A 311 -24.10 28.83 -24.73
N THR A 312 -22.94 28.23 -25.00
CA THR A 312 -22.70 26.81 -24.70
C THR A 312 -22.59 26.52 -23.21
N LEU A 313 -22.27 27.54 -22.40
CA LEU A 313 -22.28 27.48 -20.94
C LEU A 313 -23.61 27.95 -20.35
N GLY A 314 -24.65 28.14 -21.16
CA GLY A 314 -25.96 28.59 -20.69
C GLY A 314 -26.06 30.11 -20.48
N PHE A 315 -25.20 30.90 -21.11
CA PHE A 315 -25.27 32.37 -21.07
C PHE A 315 -25.53 32.95 -22.47
N PRO A 316 -26.83 33.09 -22.87
CA PRO A 316 -27.19 33.68 -24.15
C PRO A 316 -26.79 35.17 -24.25
N THR A 317 -26.68 35.67 -25.47
CA THR A 317 -26.49 37.10 -25.73
C THR A 317 -27.81 37.86 -25.67
N GLU A 318 -27.74 39.18 -25.46
CA GLU A 318 -28.89 40.08 -25.49
C GLU A 318 -29.75 39.89 -26.76
N ALA A 319 -29.13 39.67 -27.91
CA ALA A 319 -29.85 39.44 -29.17
C ALA A 319 -30.78 38.20 -29.15
N SER A 320 -30.60 37.29 -28.20
CA SER A 320 -31.42 36.08 -28.06
C SER A 320 -32.72 36.31 -27.25
N GLY A 321 -32.85 37.43 -26.54
CA GLY A 321 -34.04 37.75 -25.73
C GLY A 321 -35.20 38.29 -26.58
N LYS A 322 -36.44 37.90 -26.26
CA LYS A 322 -37.65 38.33 -27.00
C LYS A 322 -38.26 39.61 -26.41
N THR A 323 -38.11 39.83 -25.11
CA THR A 323 -38.60 41.03 -24.41
C THR A 323 -37.44 41.90 -23.91
N ALA A 324 -37.69 43.18 -23.62
CA ALA A 324 -36.68 44.07 -23.04
C ALA A 324 -36.18 43.57 -21.67
N GLU A 325 -37.08 42.96 -20.88
CA GLU A 325 -36.77 42.38 -19.57
C GLU A 325 -35.86 41.15 -19.69
N GLU A 326 -36.13 40.23 -20.63
CA GLU A 326 -35.27 39.06 -20.88
C GLU A 326 -33.88 39.48 -21.35
N LYS A 327 -33.81 40.47 -22.23
CA LYS A 327 -32.55 41.04 -22.73
C LYS A 327 -31.69 41.60 -21.60
N ALA A 328 -32.30 42.39 -20.71
CA ALA A 328 -31.62 42.92 -19.53
C ALA A 328 -31.12 41.80 -18.61
N ARG A 329 -31.96 40.79 -18.34
CA ARG A 329 -31.62 39.63 -17.50
C ARG A 329 -30.44 38.82 -18.07
N PHE A 330 -30.37 38.61 -19.38
CA PHE A 330 -29.27 37.88 -20.02
C PHE A 330 -27.93 38.62 -19.87
N THR A 331 -27.95 39.94 -20.08
CA THR A 331 -26.77 40.79 -19.92
C THR A 331 -26.29 40.81 -18.47
N GLU A 332 -27.21 41.00 -17.52
CA GLU A 332 -26.93 40.99 -16.08
C GLU A 332 -26.30 39.66 -15.63
N ARG A 333 -26.94 38.52 -15.95
CA ARG A 333 -26.46 37.19 -15.53
C ARG A 333 -25.09 36.87 -16.13
N LYS A 334 -24.85 37.27 -17.38
CA LYS A 334 -23.54 37.12 -18.01
C LYS A 334 -22.47 37.94 -17.29
N GLN A 335 -22.75 39.20 -16.94
CA GLN A 335 -21.82 40.06 -16.21
C GLN A 335 -21.52 39.51 -14.81
N MET A 336 -22.54 39.06 -14.07
CA MET A 336 -22.36 38.43 -12.76
C MET A 336 -21.46 37.18 -12.84
N MET A 337 -21.65 36.33 -13.85
CA MET A 337 -20.79 35.16 -14.06
C MET A 337 -19.34 35.54 -14.37
N GLN A 338 -19.13 36.60 -15.17
CA GLN A 338 -17.79 37.09 -15.47
C GLN A 338 -17.08 37.62 -14.22
N GLN A 339 -17.79 38.40 -13.40
CA GLN A 339 -17.29 38.90 -12.12
C GLN A 339 -16.97 37.77 -11.14
N LEU A 340 -17.82 36.74 -11.07
CA LEU A 340 -17.55 35.55 -10.27
C LEU A 340 -16.27 34.83 -10.71
N LEU A 341 -16.05 34.67 -12.02
CA LEU A 341 -14.82 34.05 -12.53
C LEU A 341 -13.58 34.90 -12.24
N GLU A 342 -13.70 36.23 -12.25
CA GLU A 342 -12.62 37.13 -11.86
C GLU A 342 -12.28 37.02 -10.37
N SER A 343 -13.26 36.87 -9.47
CA SER A 343 -13.00 36.69 -8.04
C SER A 343 -12.44 35.30 -7.69
N LEU A 344 -12.69 34.30 -8.52
CA LEU A 344 -12.18 32.94 -8.35
C LEU A 344 -10.72 32.76 -8.81
N ASP A 345 -10.18 33.65 -9.66
CA ASP A 345 -8.86 33.50 -10.29
C ASP A 345 -7.72 33.31 -9.27
N GLU A 346 -7.84 33.91 -8.08
CA GLU A 346 -6.85 33.79 -7.00
C GLU A 346 -7.07 32.55 -6.10
N MET A 347 -8.22 31.88 -6.18
CA MET A 347 -8.61 30.74 -5.32
C MET A 347 -8.07 29.40 -5.84
N HIS A 348 -6.75 29.25 -5.88
CA HIS A 348 -6.05 28.08 -6.42
C HIS A 348 -6.40 26.76 -5.70
N ASP A 349 -6.60 26.81 -4.37
CA ASP A 349 -6.95 25.60 -3.60
C ASP A 349 -8.34 25.07 -3.97
N LEU A 350 -9.31 25.98 -4.14
CA LEU A 350 -10.66 25.64 -4.59
C LEU A 350 -10.67 25.08 -6.03
N GLU A 351 -9.82 25.62 -6.91
CA GLU A 351 -9.64 25.10 -8.27
C GLU A 351 -9.24 23.62 -8.23
N GLN A 352 -8.22 23.28 -7.44
CA GLN A 352 -7.72 21.92 -7.31
C GLN A 352 -8.76 20.98 -6.69
N LEU A 353 -9.48 21.44 -5.66
CA LEU A 353 -10.53 20.65 -5.02
C LEU A 353 -11.69 20.35 -5.98
N LEU A 354 -12.18 21.35 -6.72
CA LEU A 354 -13.24 21.16 -7.73
C LEU A 354 -12.77 20.29 -8.91
N ALA A 355 -11.52 20.44 -9.35
CA ALA A 355 -10.92 19.58 -10.36
C ALA A 355 -10.93 18.11 -9.91
N GLY A 356 -10.59 17.86 -8.64
CA GLY A 356 -10.59 16.54 -8.02
C GLY A 356 -11.95 15.84 -8.03
N LEU A 357 -13.06 16.58 -7.96
CA LEU A 357 -14.42 15.99 -7.95
C LEU A 357 -14.77 15.19 -9.21
N SER A 358 -14.14 15.53 -10.34
CA SER A 358 -14.33 14.80 -11.60
C SER A 358 -13.66 13.42 -11.61
N HIS A 359 -12.74 13.18 -10.68
CA HIS A 359 -12.01 11.93 -10.50
C HIS A 359 -12.51 11.10 -9.33
N LEU A 360 -13.47 11.62 -8.55
CA LEU A 360 -14.10 10.83 -7.49
C LEU A 360 -14.89 9.67 -8.10
N PRO A 361 -14.83 8.47 -7.47
CA PRO A 361 -15.62 7.33 -7.91
C PRO A 361 -17.11 7.57 -7.69
N SER A 362 -17.95 6.78 -8.37
CA SER A 362 -19.36 6.69 -7.98
C SER A 362 -19.45 6.12 -6.56
N PRO A 363 -20.28 6.70 -5.67
CA PRO A 363 -20.48 6.18 -4.31
C PRO A 363 -21.23 4.83 -4.29
N PHE A 364 -21.97 4.53 -5.35
CA PHE A 364 -22.78 3.32 -5.47
C PHE A 364 -22.46 2.56 -6.77
N TYR A 365 -22.56 1.25 -6.71
CA TYR A 365 -22.58 0.39 -7.89
C TYR A 365 -24.00 0.25 -8.40
N SER A 366 -24.19 0.07 -9.70
CA SER A 366 -25.43 -0.52 -10.22
C SER A 366 -25.51 -2.01 -9.87
N ASP A 367 -26.70 -2.60 -9.94
CA ASP A 367 -26.88 -4.03 -9.63
C ASP A 367 -26.05 -4.93 -10.57
N ASP A 368 -25.93 -4.55 -11.84
CA ASP A 368 -25.11 -5.28 -12.83
C ASP A 368 -23.60 -5.16 -12.53
N GLU A 369 -23.13 -3.96 -12.18
CA GLU A 369 -21.72 -3.73 -11.79
C GLU A 369 -21.38 -4.50 -10.51
N TRP A 370 -22.29 -4.49 -9.54
CA TRP A 370 -22.12 -5.22 -8.30
C TRP A 370 -22.08 -6.73 -8.53
N GLN A 371 -22.99 -7.26 -9.35
CA GLN A 371 -23.00 -8.69 -9.67
C GLN A 371 -21.69 -9.11 -10.34
N LEU A 372 -21.18 -8.30 -11.28
CA LEU A 372 -19.88 -8.55 -11.92
C LEU A 372 -18.73 -8.57 -10.90
N LEU A 373 -18.75 -7.66 -9.93
CA LEU A 373 -17.73 -7.57 -8.89
C LEU A 373 -17.80 -8.77 -7.93
N ASP A 374 -19.00 -9.19 -7.54
CA ASP A 374 -19.23 -10.37 -6.71
C ASP A 374 -18.73 -11.65 -7.39
N ASP A 375 -19.07 -11.82 -8.67
CA ASP A 375 -18.58 -12.92 -9.51
C ASP A 375 -17.05 -12.93 -9.57
N LEU A 376 -16.43 -11.75 -9.69
CA LEU A 376 -14.98 -11.61 -9.71
C LEU A 376 -14.34 -12.00 -8.36
N PHE A 377 -14.94 -11.61 -7.23
CA PHE A 377 -14.44 -12.00 -5.90
C PHE A 377 -14.46 -13.52 -5.72
N LYS A 378 -15.57 -14.15 -6.08
CA LYS A 378 -15.73 -15.61 -6.04
C LYS A 378 -14.70 -16.31 -6.94
N LEU A 379 -14.54 -15.81 -8.17
CA LEU A 379 -13.58 -16.34 -9.14
C LEU A 379 -12.13 -16.21 -8.65
N LEU A 380 -11.74 -15.06 -8.10
CA LEU A 380 -10.39 -14.81 -7.59
C LEU A 380 -10.07 -15.67 -6.36
N LEU A 381 -11.03 -15.82 -5.45
CA LEU A 381 -10.89 -16.73 -4.31
C LEU A 381 -10.68 -18.17 -4.81
N ARG A 382 -11.51 -18.63 -5.74
CA ARG A 382 -11.37 -19.97 -6.34
C ARG A 382 -10.03 -20.15 -7.06
N SER A 383 -9.55 -19.12 -7.75
CA SER A 383 -8.25 -19.11 -8.40
C SER A 383 -7.11 -19.29 -7.41
N ALA A 384 -7.17 -18.62 -6.25
CA ALA A 384 -6.18 -18.80 -5.20
C ALA A 384 -6.20 -20.23 -4.62
N GLN A 385 -7.38 -20.85 -4.52
CA GLN A 385 -7.52 -22.26 -4.10
C GLN A 385 -6.88 -23.21 -5.11
N HIS A 386 -7.16 -23.04 -6.41
CA HIS A 386 -6.52 -23.84 -7.46
C HIS A 386 -5.01 -23.66 -7.48
N LEU A 387 -4.50 -22.44 -7.28
CA LEU A 387 -3.07 -22.21 -7.18
C LEU A 387 -2.44 -22.99 -6.03
N HIS A 388 -3.11 -23.03 -4.87
CA HIS A 388 -2.65 -23.85 -3.74
C HIS A 388 -2.60 -25.35 -4.09
N LEU A 389 -3.58 -25.86 -4.85
CA LEU A 389 -3.58 -27.24 -5.32
C LEU A 389 -2.45 -27.50 -6.32
N VAL A 390 -2.22 -26.59 -7.28
CA VAL A 390 -1.12 -26.68 -8.25
C VAL A 390 0.22 -26.72 -7.51
N PHE A 391 0.45 -25.82 -6.56
CA PHE A 391 1.66 -25.84 -5.73
C PHE A 391 1.85 -27.19 -5.03
N GLY A 392 0.77 -27.77 -4.50
CA GLY A 392 0.85 -29.05 -3.81
C GLY A 392 1.14 -30.24 -4.71
N GLN A 393 0.58 -30.25 -5.92
CA GLN A 393 0.86 -31.28 -6.92
C GLN A 393 2.30 -31.19 -7.44
N ARG A 394 2.86 -29.97 -7.53
CA ARG A 394 4.22 -29.73 -8.02
C ARG A 394 5.28 -29.88 -6.92
N GLY A 395 4.89 -29.79 -5.65
CA GLY A 395 5.84 -29.72 -4.53
C GLY A 395 6.66 -28.43 -4.52
N GLU A 396 6.15 -27.37 -5.16
CA GLU A 396 6.81 -26.08 -5.31
C GLU A 396 5.85 -24.95 -4.96
N VAL A 397 6.39 -23.86 -4.40
CA VAL A 397 5.66 -22.63 -4.08
C VAL A 397 6.47 -21.42 -4.52
N ASP A 398 5.83 -20.27 -4.69
CA ASP A 398 6.55 -19.00 -4.88
C ASP A 398 6.94 -18.36 -3.53
N TYR A 399 7.66 -17.25 -3.61
CA TYR A 399 8.05 -16.45 -2.44
C TYR A 399 6.84 -15.84 -1.71
N ILE A 400 5.77 -15.50 -2.45
CA ILE A 400 4.55 -14.91 -1.87
C ILE A 400 3.86 -15.92 -0.94
N GLU A 401 3.69 -17.17 -1.38
CA GLU A 401 3.07 -18.22 -0.57
C GLU A 401 3.94 -18.54 0.64
N MET A 402 5.26 -18.55 0.46
CA MET A 402 6.20 -18.77 1.57
C MET A 402 6.08 -17.67 2.63
N ALA A 403 5.99 -16.39 2.21
CA ALA A 403 5.80 -15.27 3.13
C ALA A 403 4.43 -15.30 3.82
N MET A 404 3.35 -15.59 3.07
CA MET A 404 2.00 -15.71 3.63
C MET A 404 1.87 -16.92 4.58
N SER A 405 2.58 -18.01 4.29
CA SER A 405 2.66 -19.16 5.20
C SER A 405 3.39 -18.80 6.49
N ALA A 406 4.48 -18.04 6.41
CA ALA A 406 5.20 -17.55 7.59
C ALA A 406 4.35 -16.61 8.44
N ASP A 407 3.62 -15.68 7.80
CA ASP A 407 2.71 -14.77 8.50
C ASP A 407 1.60 -15.52 9.25
N ARG A 408 0.94 -16.47 8.59
CA ARG A 408 -0.06 -17.35 9.23
C ARG A 408 0.55 -18.19 10.36
N ALA A 409 1.82 -18.59 10.23
CA ALA A 409 2.50 -19.37 11.24
C ALA A 409 2.71 -18.61 12.56
N LEU A 410 2.78 -17.27 12.51
CA LEU A 410 2.90 -16.42 13.69
C LEU A 410 1.55 -16.17 14.40
N GLY A 411 0.41 -16.45 13.76
CA GLY A 411 -0.90 -16.11 14.30
C GLY A 411 -1.23 -14.62 14.17
N GLU A 412 -2.11 -14.12 15.02
CA GLU A 412 -2.57 -12.72 15.02
C GLU A 412 -2.06 -11.95 16.25
N GLU A 413 -1.99 -10.63 16.20
CA GLU A 413 -1.44 -9.82 17.31
C GLU A 413 -2.23 -9.96 18.63
N GLY A 414 -3.54 -10.19 18.54
CA GLY A 414 -4.39 -10.46 19.71
C GLY A 414 -4.46 -11.94 20.11
N ASP A 415 -3.92 -12.84 19.28
CA ASP A 415 -3.96 -14.29 19.47
C ASP A 415 -2.68 -14.91 18.86
N PRO A 416 -1.52 -14.69 19.51
CA PRO A 416 -0.24 -15.14 18.98
C PRO A 416 -0.14 -16.66 19.03
N SER A 417 0.48 -17.24 18.00
CA SER A 417 0.75 -18.68 17.98
C SER A 417 1.75 -19.12 19.06
N ASP A 418 1.75 -20.42 19.38
CA ASP A 418 2.80 -21.05 20.21
C ASP A 418 4.21 -20.81 19.63
N LEU A 419 4.33 -20.70 18.30
CA LEU A 419 5.58 -20.37 17.63
C LEU A 419 6.04 -18.96 18.00
N THR A 420 5.15 -17.97 17.92
CA THR A 420 5.44 -16.58 18.28
C THR A 420 5.86 -16.48 19.74
N LEU A 421 5.12 -17.10 20.66
CA LEU A 421 5.47 -17.12 22.08
C LEU A 421 6.86 -17.72 22.32
N ARG A 422 7.22 -18.79 21.60
CA ARG A 422 8.56 -19.37 21.68
C ARG A 422 9.65 -18.46 21.11
N LEU A 423 9.35 -17.75 20.03
CA LEU A 423 10.29 -16.83 19.40
C LEU A 423 10.52 -15.60 20.25
N ASP A 424 9.51 -15.11 20.98
CA ASP A 424 9.64 -14.00 21.94
C ASP A 424 10.66 -14.32 23.05
N TYR A 425 10.75 -15.59 23.48
CA TYR A 425 11.79 -16.02 24.42
C TYR A 425 13.17 -16.23 23.78
N GLN A 426 13.26 -16.31 22.46
CA GLN A 426 14.48 -16.67 21.74
C GLN A 426 15.10 -15.52 20.94
N ILE A 427 14.38 -14.42 20.75
CA ILE A 427 14.82 -13.28 19.96
C ILE A 427 14.62 -12.02 20.80
N SER A 428 15.72 -11.36 21.10
CA SER A 428 15.75 -10.12 21.88
C SER A 428 16.03 -8.91 21.00
N HIS A 429 16.65 -9.14 19.82
CA HIS A 429 17.08 -8.08 18.93
C HIS A 429 16.82 -8.42 17.46
N LEU A 430 16.15 -7.50 16.76
CA LEU A 430 15.89 -7.56 15.33
C LEU A 430 16.58 -6.39 14.62
N LEU A 431 17.46 -6.71 13.68
CA LEU A 431 18.19 -5.76 12.86
C LEU A 431 17.77 -5.96 11.40
N VAL A 432 17.31 -4.91 10.74
CA VAL A 432 16.87 -4.98 9.34
C VAL A 432 17.67 -4.00 8.50
N ASP A 433 18.41 -4.51 7.51
CA ASP A 433 19.10 -3.71 6.51
C ASP A 433 18.17 -3.38 5.33
N GLU A 434 18.39 -2.22 4.70
CA GLU A 434 17.59 -1.72 3.57
C GLU A 434 16.06 -1.79 3.79
N PHE A 435 15.60 -1.39 4.98
CA PHE A 435 14.19 -1.46 5.37
C PHE A 435 13.22 -0.77 4.39
N GLN A 436 13.67 0.24 3.65
CA GLN A 436 12.85 0.93 2.64
C GLN A 436 12.36 0.01 1.51
N ASP A 437 13.03 -1.12 1.27
CA ASP A 437 12.68 -2.09 0.22
C ASP A 437 11.72 -3.19 0.72
N THR A 438 11.18 -3.03 1.94
CA THR A 438 10.26 -4.00 2.57
C THR A 438 8.84 -3.87 2.03
N SER A 439 8.25 -4.99 1.60
CA SER A 439 6.84 -5.05 1.20
C SER A 439 5.88 -5.01 2.39
N GLN A 440 4.59 -4.71 2.16
CA GLN A 440 3.58 -4.67 3.23
C GLN A 440 3.50 -5.98 4.03
N ASN A 441 3.58 -7.13 3.36
CA ASN A 441 3.54 -8.42 4.05
C ASN A 441 4.77 -8.65 4.94
N GLN A 442 5.96 -8.24 4.49
CA GLN A 442 7.18 -8.34 5.29
C GLN A 442 7.14 -7.37 6.48
N TYR A 443 6.56 -6.18 6.29
CA TYR A 443 6.31 -5.24 7.39
C TYR A 443 5.38 -5.86 8.45
N THR A 444 4.26 -6.46 8.03
CA THR A 444 3.33 -7.15 8.93
C THR A 444 4.02 -8.30 9.67
N LEU A 445 4.85 -9.09 8.97
CA LEU A 445 5.66 -10.15 9.58
C LEU A 445 6.54 -9.60 10.71
N PHE A 446 7.28 -8.51 10.46
CA PHE A 446 8.11 -7.89 11.50
C PHE A 446 7.29 -7.35 12.66
N ARG A 447 6.13 -6.73 12.38
CA ARG A 447 5.23 -6.22 13.41
C ARG A 447 4.73 -7.34 14.33
N LYS A 448 4.34 -8.49 13.76
CA LYS A 448 3.95 -9.68 14.53
C LYS A 448 5.10 -10.26 15.34
N LEU A 449 6.32 -10.30 14.79
CA LEU A 449 7.52 -10.81 15.48
C LEU A 449 7.93 -9.99 16.70
N VAL A 450 7.60 -8.70 16.75
CA VAL A 450 7.97 -7.81 17.86
C VAL A 450 6.77 -7.38 18.71
N ALA A 451 5.57 -7.89 18.41
CA ALA A 451 4.33 -7.45 19.06
C ALA A 451 4.34 -7.70 20.57
N GLY A 452 4.98 -8.79 21.02
CA GLY A 452 5.10 -9.16 22.43
C GLY A 452 6.25 -8.48 23.18
N TRP A 453 7.08 -7.68 22.51
CA TRP A 453 8.31 -7.15 23.12
C TRP A 453 8.01 -6.00 24.07
N MET A 454 8.58 -6.08 25.28
CA MET A 454 8.51 -5.00 26.27
C MET A 454 9.78 -4.14 26.21
N PRO A 455 9.70 -2.84 26.54
CA PRO A 455 10.88 -2.04 26.79
C PRO A 455 11.73 -2.70 27.88
N GLY A 456 12.99 -2.98 27.56
CA GLY A 456 13.97 -3.61 28.45
C GLY A 456 14.41 -2.72 29.61
#